data_AF-A0A536VR33-F1
#
_entry.id   AF-A0A536VR33-F1
#
_cell.length_a   1.000
_cell.length_b   1.000
_cell.length_c   1.000
_cell.angle_alpha   90.00
_cell.angle_beta   90.00
_cell.angle_gamma   90.00
#
_symmetry.space_group_name_H-M   'P 1'
#
loop_
_entity.id
_entity.type
_entity.pdbx_description
1 polymer ?
#
loop_
_entity_poly.entity_id
_entity_poly.type
_entity_poly.pdbx_seq_one_letter_code
_entity_poly.pdbx_strand_id
1 'polypeptide(L)'
;MSTPIIAPLPSPVSVRSEPAYRRVLLKLSGEALMGDDAYGINREVIDRIVAEIGEVVRLGVQIAVVIGGGNIFRGVAPGAA
;
A
#
# COMPACT_ATOMS: atom_id res chain seq x y z
N MET A 1 22.72 50.82 -1.30
CA MET A 1 22.23 49.65 -2.05
C MET A 1 22.12 48.49 -1.07
N SER A 2 20.90 48.12 -0.67
CA SER A 2 20.62 47.05 0.30
C SER A 2 20.79 45.69 -0.37
N THR A 3 21.69 44.86 0.14
CA THR A 3 21.82 43.45 -0.25
C THR A 3 20.59 42.66 0.25
N PRO A 4 19.96 41.83 -0.58
CA PRO A 4 18.85 40.99 -0.12
C PRO A 4 19.40 39.85 0.72
N ILE A 5 18.83 39.65 1.91
CA ILE A 5 19.06 38.47 2.74
C ILE A 5 18.37 37.29 2.05
N ILE A 6 19.15 36.44 1.37
CA ILE A 6 18.68 35.15 0.87
C ILE A 6 18.45 34.26 2.10
N ALA A 7 17.19 33.88 2.35
CA ALA A 7 16.85 32.88 3.35
C ALA A 7 17.53 31.54 2.99
N PRO A 8 18.06 30.79 3.97
CA PRO A 8 18.67 29.49 3.70
C PRO A 8 17.64 28.54 3.10
N LEU A 9 17.99 27.91 1.98
CA LEU A 9 17.23 26.83 1.35
C LEU A 9 16.97 25.72 2.39
N PRO A 10 15.76 25.13 2.46
CA PRO A 10 15.51 24.02 3.38
C PRO A 10 16.54 22.91 3.15
N SER A 11 17.13 22.43 4.25
CA SER A 11 18.12 21.35 4.20
C SER A 11 17.51 20.11 3.55
N PRO A 12 18.27 19.36 2.72
CA PRO A 12 17.75 18.16 2.08
C PRO A 12 17.28 17.19 3.17
N VAL A 13 16.01 16.76 3.06
CA VAL A 13 15.44 15.74 3.95
C VAL A 13 16.34 14.52 3.89
N SER A 14 16.99 14.19 5.00
CA SER A 14 17.86 13.02 5.10
C SER A 14 17.04 11.76 4.83
N VAL A 15 17.33 11.09 3.72
CA VAL A 15 16.70 9.82 3.35
C VAL A 15 17.19 8.78 4.36
N ARG A 16 16.30 8.36 5.26
CA ARG A 16 16.60 7.28 6.20
C ARG A 16 16.77 5.97 5.43
N SER A 17 17.92 5.32 5.59
CA SER A 17 18.24 4.01 5.01
C SER A 17 17.52 2.84 5.70
N GLU A 18 16.86 3.10 6.81
CA GLU A 18 16.12 2.12 7.60
C GLU A 18 14.60 2.30 7.39
N PRO A 19 13.83 1.19 7.37
CA PRO A 19 12.37 1.27 7.30
C PRO A 19 11.80 2.14 8.43
N ALA A 20 10.88 3.04 8.09
CA ALA A 20 10.25 3.94 9.06
C ALA A 20 9.48 3.20 10.17
N TYR A 21 9.04 1.96 9.91
CA TYR A 21 8.25 1.15 10.82
C TYR A 21 8.82 -0.26 10.95
N ARG A 22 8.82 -0.80 12.18
CA ARG A 22 9.21 -2.19 12.44
C ARG A 22 8.06 -3.19 12.24
N ARG A 23 6.81 -2.74 12.43
CA ARG A 23 5.61 -3.55 12.28
C ARG A 23 4.49 -2.71 11.66
N VAL A 24 3.77 -3.29 10.72
CA VAL A 24 2.65 -2.65 10.04
C VAL A 24 1.46 -3.61 9.92
N LEU A 25 0.26 -3.03 9.88
CA LEU A 25 -0.95 -3.71 9.43
C LEU A 25 -1.27 -3.18 8.04
N LEU A 26 -1.08 -4.03 7.03
CA LEU A 26 -1.35 -3.72 5.63
C LEU A 26 -2.79 -4.11 5.32
N LYS A 27 -3.66 -3.11 5.14
CA LYS A 27 -5.02 -3.34 4.67
C LYS A 27 -5.08 -3.27 3.15
N LEU A 28 -5.53 -4.34 2.52
CA LEU A 28 -5.85 -4.43 1.11
C LEU A 28 -7.38 -4.43 0.91
N SER A 29 -7.85 -3.75 -0.13
CA SER A 29 -9.21 -3.92 -0.61
C SER A 29 -9.31 -5.25 -1.37
N GLY A 30 -10.48 -5.89 -1.38
CA GLY A 30 -10.67 -7.12 -2.14
C GLY A 30 -10.60 -6.87 -3.64
N GLU A 31 -11.09 -5.70 -4.05
CA GLU A 31 -11.05 -5.19 -5.41
C GLU A 31 -9.61 -5.03 -5.92
N ALA A 32 -8.65 -4.71 -5.04
CA ALA A 32 -7.24 -4.66 -5.39
C ALA A 32 -6.68 -6.03 -5.84
N LEU A 33 -7.36 -7.14 -5.53
CA LEU A 33 -6.96 -8.50 -5.94
C LEU A 33 -7.54 -8.91 -7.30
N MET A 34 -8.46 -8.13 -7.86
CA MET A 34 -9.13 -8.45 -9.14
C MET A 34 -8.32 -7.99 -10.35
N GLY A 35 -7.39 -7.05 -10.20
CA GLY A 35 -6.72 -6.43 -11.34
C GLY A 35 -7.74 -5.78 -12.29
N ASP A 36 -7.65 -6.15 -13.57
CA ASP A 36 -8.58 -5.70 -14.60
C ASP A 36 -9.84 -6.59 -14.71
N ASP A 37 -9.95 -7.65 -13.89
CA ASP A 37 -11.11 -8.54 -13.90
C ASP A 37 -12.32 -7.90 -13.22
N ALA A 38 -13.52 -8.24 -13.70
CA ALA A 38 -14.77 -7.72 -13.16
C ALA A 38 -15.20 -8.38 -11.84
N TYR A 39 -14.65 -9.55 -11.50
CA TYR A 39 -14.95 -10.30 -10.28
C TYR A 39 -13.84 -11.32 -9.97
N GLY A 40 -13.67 -11.71 -8.70
CA GLY A 40 -12.82 -12.85 -8.33
C GLY A 40 -11.42 -12.46 -7.85
N ILE A 41 -10.44 -13.32 -8.15
CA ILE A 41 -9.04 -13.16 -7.75
C ILE A 41 -8.16 -13.36 -8.98
N ASN A 42 -7.41 -12.33 -9.35
CA ASN A 42 -6.47 -12.37 -10.45
C ASN A 42 -5.10 -12.82 -9.96
N ARG A 43 -4.60 -13.93 -10.53
CA ARG A 43 -3.36 -14.55 -10.06
C ARG A 43 -2.12 -13.68 -10.29
N GLU A 44 -2.04 -13.00 -11.42
CA GLU A 44 -0.87 -12.15 -11.75
C GLU A 44 -0.76 -10.96 -10.77
N VAL A 45 -1.90 -10.40 -10.39
CA VAL A 45 -1.98 -9.33 -9.38
C VAL A 45 -1.56 -9.84 -8.01
N ILE A 46 -2.03 -11.03 -7.60
CA ILE A 46 -1.60 -11.66 -6.36
C ILE A 46 -0.09 -11.88 -6.33
N ASP A 47 0.48 -12.46 -7.39
CA ASP A 47 1.90 -12.79 -7.43
C ASP A 47 2.77 -11.53 -7.30
N ARG A 48 2.36 -10.42 -7.94
CA ARG A 48 3.02 -9.12 -7.79
C ARG A 48 2.92 -8.55 -6.37
N ILE A 49 1.72 -8.55 -5.78
CA ILE A 49 1.52 -8.06 -4.40
C ILE A 49 2.37 -8.88 -3.42
N VAL A 50 2.40 -10.20 -3.58
CA VAL A 50 3.20 -11.09 -2.73
C VAL A 50 4.70 -10.83 -2.89
N ALA A 51 5.17 -10.56 -4.11
CA ALA A 51 6.57 -10.21 -4.36
C ALA A 51 6.97 -8.91 -3.63
N GLU A 52 6.13 -7.87 -3.71
CA GLU A 52 6.33 -6.58 -3.03
C GLU A 52 6.32 -6.73 -1.50
N ILE A 53 5.34 -7.46 -0.95
CA ILE A 53 5.30 -7.77 0.49
C ILE A 53 6.55 -8.54 0.91
N GLY A 54 7.00 -9.49 0.08
CA GLY A 54 8.22 -10.25 0.32
C GLY A 54 9.48 -9.38 0.39
N GLU A 55 9.57 -8.32 -0.42
CA GLU A 55 10.65 -7.33 -0.31
C GLU A 55 10.65 -6.63 1.04
N VAL A 56 9.49 -6.18 1.49
CA VAL A 56 9.36 -5.48 2.78
C VAL A 56 9.65 -6.40 3.96
N VAL A 57 9.23 -7.67 3.90
CA VAL A 57 9.59 -8.68 4.91
C VAL A 57 11.10 -8.92 4.95
N ARG A 58 11.79 -8.96 3.80
CA ARG A 58 13.26 -9.09 3.74
C ARG A 58 14.01 -7.91 4.37
N LEU A 59 13.39 -6.74 4.47
CA LEU A 59 13.91 -5.60 5.22
C LEU A 59 13.77 -5.76 6.76
N GLY A 60 13.20 -6.87 7.23
CA GLY A 60 12.99 -7.16 8.66
C GLY A 60 11.70 -6.57 9.23
N VAL A 61 10.81 -6.03 8.39
CA VAL A 61 9.53 -5.47 8.82
C VAL A 61 8.52 -6.60 9.03
N GLN A 62 7.79 -6.55 10.15
CA GLN A 62 6.72 -7.49 10.46
C GLN A 62 5.40 -6.98 9.87
N ILE A 63 4.72 -7.81 9.07
CA ILE A 63 3.51 -7.41 8.36
C ILE A 63 2.35 -8.31 8.77
N ALA A 64 1.25 -7.70 9.23
CA ALA A 64 -0.05 -8.34 9.28
C ALA A 64 -0.86 -7.85 8.07
N VAL A 65 -1.51 -8.75 7.34
CA VAL A 65 -2.32 -8.37 6.17
C VAL A 65 -3.80 -8.54 6.47
N VAL A 66 -4.59 -7.51 6.21
CA VAL A 66 -6.06 -7.54 6.28
C VAL A 66 -6.62 -7.37 4.88
N ILE A 67 -7.44 -8.30 4.42
CA ILE A 67 -7.99 -8.29 3.06
C ILE A 67 -9.51 -8.13 3.15
N GLY A 68 -10.06 -7.15 2.43
CA GLY A 68 -11.52 -7.05 2.25
C GLY A 68 -12.04 -8.11 1.28
N GLY A 69 -13.26 -8.62 1.48
CA GLY A 69 -13.86 -9.67 0.63
C GLY A 69 -14.82 -9.17 -0.47
N GLY A 70 -14.86 -7.87 -0.73
CA GLY A 70 -15.83 -7.22 -1.63
C GLY A 70 -15.77 -7.66 -3.10
N ASN A 71 -14.64 -8.27 -3.49
CA ASN A 71 -14.44 -8.90 -4.79
C ASN A 71 -15.13 -10.26 -4.94
N ILE A 72 -15.57 -10.88 -3.84
CA ILE A 72 -16.26 -12.18 -3.84
C ILE A 72 -17.70 -12.04 -3.35
N PHE A 73 -17.91 -11.33 -2.24
CA PHE A 73 -19.23 -11.10 -1.67
C PHE A 73 -19.40 -9.64 -1.24
N ARG A 74 -20.53 -9.03 -1.62
CA ARG A 74 -20.96 -7.71 -1.13
C ARG A 74 -22.27 -7.86 -0.37
N GLY A 75 -22.34 -7.26 0.82
CA GLY A 75 -23.45 -7.46 1.77
C GLY A 75 -24.80 -6.87 1.34
N VAL A 76 -24.87 -6.09 0.25
CA VAL A 76 -26.13 -5.51 -0.27
C VAL A 76 -26.09 -5.44 -1.79
N ALA A 77 -26.79 -6.35 -2.45
CA ALA A 77 -27.27 -6.15 -3.82
C ALA A 77 -28.71 -5.58 -3.72
N PRO A 78 -29.00 -4.38 -4.24
CA PRO A 78 -30.37 -3.87 -4.26
C PRO A 78 -31.18 -4.72 -5.25
N GLY A 79 -32.16 -5.47 -4.74
CA GLY A 79 -33.00 -6.38 -5.53
C GLY A 79 -33.80 -7.41 -4.72
N ALA A 80 -33.62 -7.48 -3.40
CA ALA A 80 -34.46 -8.26 -2.51
C ALA A 80 -35.21 -7.33 -1.54
N ALA A 81 -36.26 -6.68 -2.05
CA ALA A 81 -37.35 -6.08 -1.29
C ALA A 81 -38.62 -6.18 -2.14
#